data_AF-A0A1C7LTU7-F1
#
_entry.id   AF-A0A1C7LTU7-F1
#
_cell.length_a   1.000
_cell.length_b   1.000
_cell.length_c   1.000
_cell.angle_alpha   90.00
_cell.angle_beta   90.00
_cell.angle_gamma   90.00
#
_symmetry.space_group_name_H-M   'P 1'
#
loop_
_entity.id
_entity.type
_entity.pdbx_description
1 polymer ?
#
loop_
_entity_poly.entity_id
_entity_poly.type
_entity_poly.pdbx_seq_one_letter_code
_entity_poly.pdbx_strand_id
1 'polypeptide(L)'
;MIVVGLELEEHQRRLKVDAAALGQHATDLQRAKLIERQNTLQRKIDAWREVQLLYMPGVAAHRQRTISTDTTVLPQHVPLLLPSAVCNKIPCDTSLLEQEWRLRHAQAHDVLNDLRGHLELRSHLYKYKDRFVRGQHHNTRARTIITGVQSKVDADVSRYRTAQAALVSMAAILGKSGWQAALWPLNDGDVRHVTEGEDGESEGRRTLSWIWKACGAVVECDKDGRVQEHLQDSLRREWCKARARAYRWWEECKLLEEEMRRVLAFHVWMAQRWRGLLDRQVFTSPGYMEGANAYAHRQAEIRLEMHNKCTFAWRHVQEWLSLQDSAPPFTQD
;
A
#
# COMPACT_ATOMS: atom_id res chain seq x y z
N MET A 1 32.42 -9.73 8.21
CA MET A 1 32.33 -8.34 8.73
C MET A 1 30.93 -7.76 8.56
N ILE A 2 30.38 -7.69 7.33
CA ILE A 2 29.09 -7.04 7.06
C ILE A 2 27.91 -7.73 7.76
N VAL A 3 27.78 -9.07 7.64
CA VAL A 3 26.69 -9.84 8.29
C VAL A 3 26.61 -9.55 9.80
N VAL A 4 27.74 -9.68 10.51
CA VAL A 4 27.83 -9.37 11.95
C VAL A 4 27.47 -7.91 12.23
N GLY A 5 27.83 -6.98 11.34
CA GLY A 5 27.45 -5.58 11.47
C GLY A 5 25.93 -5.35 11.34
N LEU A 6 25.26 -6.06 10.43
CA LEU A 6 23.79 -6.03 10.30
C LEU A 6 23.10 -6.68 11.51
N GLU A 7 23.66 -7.77 12.05
CA GLU A 7 23.18 -8.36 13.30
C GLU A 7 23.32 -7.41 14.49
N LEU A 8 24.44 -6.69 14.58
CA LEU A 8 24.64 -5.67 15.60
C LEU A 8 23.64 -4.53 15.47
N GLU A 9 23.34 -4.09 14.25
CA GLU A 9 22.31 -3.06 13.99
C GLU A 9 20.93 -3.52 14.48
N GLU A 10 20.59 -4.80 14.27
CA GLU A 10 19.35 -5.40 14.78
C GLU A 10 19.36 -5.50 16.32
N HIS A 11 20.48 -5.88 16.93
CA HIS A 11 20.61 -5.86 18.40
C HIS A 11 20.47 -4.44 18.97
N GLN A 12 21.06 -3.43 18.33
CA GLN A 12 20.89 -2.02 18.70
C GLN A 12 19.42 -1.59 18.63
N ARG A 13 18.71 -1.96 17.55
CA ARG A 13 17.28 -1.65 17.38
C ARG A 13 16.43 -2.27 18.48
N ARG A 14 16.59 -3.57 18.75
CA ARG A 14 15.87 -4.26 19.83
C ARG A 14 16.13 -3.62 21.19
N LEU A 15 17.39 -3.29 21.48
CA LEU A 15 17.76 -2.67 22.74
C LEU A 15 17.20 -1.24 22.89
N LYS A 16 17.07 -0.48 21.80
CA LYS A 16 16.38 0.83 21.81
C LYS A 16 14.90 0.67 22.18
N VAL A 17 14.22 -0.32 21.59
CA VAL A 17 12.81 -0.60 21.88
C VAL A 17 12.65 -1.04 23.34
N ASP A 18 13.49 -1.96 23.81
CA ASP A 18 13.48 -2.41 25.21
C ASP A 18 13.75 -1.25 26.19
N ALA A 19 14.74 -0.41 25.89
CA ALA A 19 15.08 0.75 26.71
C ALA A 19 13.95 1.79 26.75
N ALA A 20 13.26 2.03 25.63
CA ALA A 20 12.11 2.92 25.57
C ALA A 20 10.88 2.34 26.30
N ALA A 21 10.71 1.02 26.28
CA ALA A 21 9.64 0.33 27.00
C ALA A 21 9.86 0.35 28.52
N LEU A 22 11.11 0.45 28.98
CA LEU A 22 11.47 0.62 30.38
C LEU A 22 11.14 2.06 30.83
N GLY A 23 9.89 2.26 31.22
CA GLY A 23 9.40 3.54 31.75
C GLY A 23 10.01 3.90 33.12
N GLN A 24 9.58 5.04 33.68
CA GLN A 24 10.11 5.58 34.95
C GLN A 24 9.98 4.60 36.14
N HIS A 25 8.99 3.72 36.12
CA HIS A 25 8.71 2.73 37.17
C HIS A 25 9.36 1.35 36.93
N ALA A 26 10.38 1.27 36.06
CA ALA A 26 11.12 0.02 35.84
C ALA A 26 11.76 -0.50 37.14
N THR A 27 11.60 -1.80 37.40
CA THR A 27 12.16 -2.44 38.59
C THR A 27 13.69 -2.52 38.52
N ASP A 28 14.36 -2.60 39.67
CA ASP A 28 15.82 -2.68 39.72
C ASP A 28 16.35 -3.89 38.94
N LEU A 29 15.64 -5.02 39.00
CA LEU A 29 15.97 -6.21 38.21
C LEU A 29 15.88 -5.96 36.69
N GLN A 30 14.88 -5.19 36.25
CA GLN A 30 14.73 -4.84 34.84
C GLN A 30 15.85 -3.89 34.38
N ARG A 31 16.21 -2.91 35.21
CA ARG A 31 17.33 -1.99 34.95
C ARG A 31 18.66 -2.74 34.88
N ALA A 32 18.92 -3.66 35.81
CA ALA A 32 20.12 -4.49 35.83
C ALA A 32 20.24 -5.34 34.55
N LYS A 33 19.13 -5.96 34.11
CA LYS A 33 19.10 -6.73 32.85
C LYS A 33 19.37 -5.86 31.62
N LEU A 34 18.89 -4.62 31.59
CA LEU A 34 19.18 -3.70 30.49
C LEU A 34 20.67 -3.38 30.44
N ILE A 35 21.29 -3.07 31.58
CA ILE A 35 22.73 -2.79 31.69
C ILE A 35 23.56 -4.00 31.24
N GLU A 36 23.18 -5.21 31.64
CA GLU A 36 23.85 -6.44 31.21
C GLU A 36 23.80 -6.63 29.68
N ARG A 37 22.64 -6.37 29.06
CA ARG A 37 22.48 -6.40 27.60
C ARG A 37 23.31 -5.31 26.92
N GLN A 38 23.36 -4.10 27.49
CA GLN A 38 24.19 -3.00 27.02
C GLN A 38 25.68 -3.36 27.05
N ASN A 39 26.17 -3.91 28.15
CA ASN A 39 27.56 -4.34 28.29
C ASN A 39 27.91 -5.46 27.29
N THR A 40 26.99 -6.40 27.10
CA THR A 40 27.16 -7.48 26.11
C THR A 40 27.24 -6.91 24.69
N LEU A 41 26.35 -5.98 24.35
CA LEU A 41 26.36 -5.32 23.05
C LEU A 41 27.65 -4.51 22.84
N GLN A 42 28.10 -3.78 23.86
CA GLN A 42 29.34 -3.01 23.81
C GLN A 42 30.54 -3.90 23.48
N ARG A 43 30.70 -5.03 24.21
CA ARG A 43 31.78 -6.00 23.94
C ARG A 43 31.74 -6.54 22.52
N LYS A 44 30.55 -6.85 21.99
CA LYS A 44 30.40 -7.32 20.60
C LYS A 44 30.75 -6.23 19.59
N ILE A 45 30.36 -4.97 19.85
CA ILE A 45 30.71 -3.82 19.01
C ILE A 45 32.23 -3.63 18.98
N ASP A 46 32.89 -3.69 20.13
CA ASP A 46 34.33 -3.49 20.22
C ASP A 46 35.10 -4.61 19.51
N ALA A 47 34.71 -5.88 19.70
CA ALA A 47 35.29 -7.00 18.94
C ALA A 47 35.06 -6.87 17.43
N TRP A 48 33.87 -6.42 17.01
CA TRP A 48 33.56 -6.20 15.60
C TRP A 48 34.35 -5.03 15.00
N ARG A 49 34.62 -3.99 15.78
CA ARG A 49 35.44 -2.84 15.34
C ARG A 49 36.85 -3.26 14.96
N GLU A 50 37.49 -4.15 15.74
CA GLU A 50 38.82 -4.67 15.39
C GLU A 50 38.83 -5.33 14.00
N VAL A 51 37.79 -6.11 13.69
CA VAL A 51 37.63 -6.70 12.36
C VAL A 51 37.31 -5.63 11.31
N GLN A 52 36.49 -4.63 11.62
CA GLN A 52 36.15 -3.53 10.72
C GLN A 52 37.40 -2.76 10.27
N LEU A 53 38.38 -2.55 11.17
CA LEU A 53 39.61 -1.82 10.86
C LEU A 53 40.47 -2.51 9.79
N LEU A 54 40.47 -3.83 9.75
CA LEU A 54 41.21 -4.60 8.74
C LEU A 54 40.67 -4.35 7.32
N TYR A 55 39.36 -4.20 7.17
CA TYR A 55 38.70 -4.02 5.88
C TYR A 55 38.42 -2.54 5.53
N MET A 56 38.30 -1.67 6.52
CA MET A 56 37.92 -0.26 6.36
C MET A 56 38.73 0.66 7.29
N PRO A 57 40.04 0.82 7.05
CA PRO A 57 40.92 1.57 7.95
C PRO A 57 40.54 3.05 8.08
N GLY A 58 39.97 3.65 7.02
CA GLY A 58 39.49 5.05 7.06
C GLY A 58 38.40 5.32 8.10
N VAL A 59 37.70 4.27 8.57
CA VAL A 59 36.68 4.39 9.62
C VAL A 59 37.30 4.80 10.95
N ALA A 60 38.52 4.36 11.30
CA ALA A 60 39.20 4.79 12.53
C ALA A 60 39.37 6.31 12.57
N ALA A 61 39.93 6.87 11.50
CA ALA A 61 40.15 8.31 11.38
C ALA A 61 38.83 9.08 11.44
N HIS A 62 37.77 8.56 10.81
CA HIS A 62 36.45 9.18 10.86
C HIS A 62 35.82 9.13 12.26
N ARG A 63 35.96 8.01 12.99
CA ARG A 63 35.51 7.89 14.38
C ARG A 63 36.23 8.87 15.29
N GLN A 64 37.55 8.99 15.20
CA GLN A 64 38.32 9.92 16.02
C GLN A 64 37.88 11.38 15.81
N ARG A 65 37.64 11.79 14.56
CA ARG A 65 37.14 13.13 14.23
C ARG A 65 35.72 13.39 14.73
N THR A 66 34.89 12.35 14.81
CA THR A 66 33.47 12.49 15.19
C THR A 66 33.25 12.35 16.69
N ILE A 67 34.07 11.55 17.39
CA ILE A 67 34.00 11.28 18.84
C ILE A 67 34.96 12.23 19.58
N SER A 68 34.99 13.50 19.17
CA SER A 68 35.75 14.55 19.85
C SER A 68 34.81 15.38 20.74
N THR A 69 34.38 14.83 21.88
CA THR A 69 33.87 15.52 23.10
C THR A 69 33.18 14.52 24.05
N ASP A 70 33.84 14.18 25.17
CA ASP A 70 33.34 13.83 26.53
C ASP A 70 31.93 13.25 26.79
N THR A 71 31.30 12.58 25.84
CA THR A 71 29.96 12.01 26.03
C THR A 71 30.02 10.49 26.02
N THR A 72 29.63 9.87 27.13
CA THR A 72 29.39 8.43 27.21
C THR A 72 28.19 8.04 26.35
N VAL A 73 28.45 7.75 25.07
CA VAL A 73 27.40 7.31 24.14
C VAL A 73 26.98 5.89 24.51
N LEU A 74 25.70 5.71 24.81
CA LEU A 74 25.13 4.40 25.11
C LEU A 74 25.34 3.42 23.94
N PRO A 75 25.59 2.12 24.19
CA PRO A 75 25.93 1.14 23.14
C PRO A 75 24.89 1.04 22.02
N GLN A 76 23.61 1.25 22.33
CA GLN A 76 22.54 1.24 21.32
C GLN A 76 22.55 2.44 20.36
N HIS A 77 23.23 3.54 20.71
CA HIS A 77 23.31 4.76 19.88
C HIS A 77 24.66 4.90 19.16
N VAL A 78 25.60 4.00 19.41
CA VAL A 78 26.91 4.00 18.77
C VAL A 78 26.75 3.80 17.26
N PRO A 79 27.24 4.71 16.41
CA PRO A 79 27.17 4.51 14.96
C PRO A 79 28.08 3.35 14.55
N LEU A 80 27.52 2.32 13.93
CA LEU A 80 28.29 1.17 13.45
C LEU A 80 29.18 1.53 12.25
N LEU A 81 28.83 2.56 11.48
CA LEU A 81 29.60 3.01 10.31
C LEU A 81 29.80 1.89 9.28
N LEU A 82 28.72 1.18 8.95
CA LEU A 82 28.69 0.21 7.84
C LEU A 82 29.04 0.89 6.50
N PRO A 83 29.51 0.15 5.49
CA PRO A 83 29.84 0.71 4.18
C PRO A 83 28.78 1.68 3.64
N SER A 84 27.49 1.31 3.67
CA SER A 84 26.36 2.16 3.25
C SER A 84 26.24 3.49 4.00
N ALA A 85 26.69 3.57 5.25
CA ALA A 85 26.64 4.79 6.07
C ALA A 85 27.84 5.72 5.86
N VAL A 86 28.95 5.20 5.33
CA VAL A 86 30.19 5.96 5.16
C VAL A 86 30.67 6.08 3.71
N CYS A 87 30.02 5.42 2.76
CA CYS A 87 30.42 5.39 1.35
C CYS A 87 30.56 6.78 0.71
N ASN A 88 29.81 7.78 1.18
CA ASN A 88 29.88 9.17 0.72
C ASN A 88 30.99 10.00 1.40
N LYS A 89 31.60 9.47 2.47
CA LYS A 89 32.54 10.19 3.35
C LYS A 89 33.95 9.59 3.33
N ILE A 90 34.04 8.28 3.13
CA ILE A 90 35.27 7.51 3.21
C ILE A 90 35.33 6.62 1.97
N PRO A 91 36.47 6.57 1.25
CA PRO A 91 36.68 5.59 0.20
C PRO A 91 36.50 4.18 0.77
N CYS A 92 35.50 3.46 0.26
CA CYS A 92 35.20 2.09 0.63
C CYS A 92 35.45 1.20 -0.59
N ASP A 93 35.94 -0.02 -0.37
CA ASP A 93 36.06 -0.99 -1.45
C ASP A 93 34.67 -1.31 -2.02
N THR A 94 34.57 -1.21 -3.34
CA THR A 94 33.38 -1.57 -4.13
C THR A 94 32.90 -2.99 -3.85
N SER A 95 33.81 -3.93 -3.55
CA SER A 95 33.45 -5.32 -3.25
C SER A 95 32.60 -5.45 -1.98
N LEU A 96 32.94 -4.67 -0.94
CA LEU A 96 32.21 -4.63 0.33
C LEU A 96 30.84 -3.97 0.15
N LEU A 97 30.76 -2.90 -0.65
CA LEU A 97 29.50 -2.25 -0.98
C LEU A 97 28.57 -3.20 -1.74
N GLU A 98 29.08 -3.96 -2.71
CA GLU A 98 28.30 -4.96 -3.45
C GLU A 98 27.79 -6.09 -2.53
N GLN A 99 28.59 -6.53 -1.56
CA GLN A 99 28.18 -7.52 -0.55
C GLN A 99 27.08 -6.97 0.37
N GLU A 100 27.25 -5.74 0.88
CA GLU A 100 26.22 -5.11 1.70
C GLU A 100 24.94 -4.87 0.90
N TRP A 101 25.06 -4.42 -0.35
CA TRP A 101 23.93 -4.24 -1.26
C TRP A 101 23.08 -5.50 -1.35
N ARG A 102 23.69 -6.65 -1.64
CA ARG A 102 22.96 -7.93 -1.78
C ARG A 102 22.22 -8.31 -0.50
N LEU A 103 22.88 -8.13 0.65
CA LEU A 103 22.28 -8.40 1.96
C LEU A 103 21.13 -7.44 2.28
N ARG A 104 21.28 -6.14 2.00
CA ARG A 104 20.24 -5.12 2.22
C ARG A 104 19.06 -5.32 1.27
N HIS A 105 19.31 -5.73 0.03
CA HIS A 105 18.27 -6.04 -0.95
C HIS A 105 17.43 -7.23 -0.51
N ALA A 106 18.06 -8.34 -0.11
CA ALA A 106 17.36 -9.50 0.46
C ALA A 106 16.59 -9.12 1.73
N GLN A 107 17.26 -8.41 2.67
CA GLN A 107 16.64 -7.92 3.90
C GLN A 107 15.39 -7.06 3.63
N ALA A 108 15.41 -6.20 2.61
CA ALA A 108 14.25 -5.37 2.28
C ALA A 108 13.05 -6.21 1.81
N HIS A 109 13.28 -7.26 1.02
CA HIS A 109 12.22 -8.19 0.61
C HIS A 109 11.68 -9.03 1.77
N ASP A 110 12.57 -9.58 2.61
CA ASP A 110 12.17 -10.37 3.77
C ASP A 110 11.35 -9.53 4.76
N VAL A 111 11.80 -8.30 5.04
CA VAL A 111 11.08 -7.37 5.91
C VAL A 111 9.72 -6.98 5.32
N LEU A 112 9.59 -6.82 4.00
CA LEU A 112 8.28 -6.59 3.38
C LEU A 112 7.36 -7.80 3.53
N ASN A 113 7.88 -9.02 3.45
CA ASN A 113 7.10 -10.23 3.69
C ASN A 113 6.64 -10.33 5.16
N ASP A 114 7.54 -10.07 6.11
CA ASP A 114 7.21 -9.99 7.53
C ASP A 114 6.13 -8.93 7.81
N LEU A 115 6.29 -7.73 7.22
CA LEU A 115 5.36 -6.62 7.36
C LEU A 115 3.95 -7.01 6.85
N ARG A 116 3.86 -7.62 5.67
CA ARG A 116 2.59 -8.13 5.12
C ARG A 116 1.95 -9.17 6.03
N GLY A 117 2.74 -10.11 6.55
CA GLY A 117 2.28 -11.13 7.49
C GLY A 117 1.74 -10.53 8.79
N HIS A 118 2.45 -9.55 9.37
CA HIS A 118 1.99 -8.85 10.57
C HIS A 118 0.73 -8.00 10.32
N LEU A 119 0.59 -7.38 9.15
CA LEU A 119 -0.62 -6.65 8.77
C LEU A 119 -1.84 -7.58 8.63
N GLU A 120 -1.67 -8.75 8.01
CA GLU A 120 -2.72 -9.79 7.91
C GLU A 120 -3.13 -10.27 9.31
N LEU A 121 -2.15 -10.63 10.15
CA LEU A 121 -2.39 -11.05 11.52
C LEU A 121 -3.14 -9.98 12.31
N ARG A 122 -2.72 -8.71 12.19
CA ARG A 122 -3.38 -7.57 12.85
C ARG A 122 -4.84 -7.44 12.41
N SER A 123 -5.11 -7.50 11.10
CA SER A 123 -6.47 -7.43 10.56
C SER A 123 -7.34 -8.58 11.10
N HIS A 124 -6.80 -9.80 11.10
CA HIS A 124 -7.50 -10.96 11.65
C HIS A 124 -7.80 -10.81 13.15
N LEU A 125 -6.85 -10.30 13.94
CA LEU A 125 -7.05 -10.07 15.37
C LEU A 125 -8.11 -9.01 15.65
N TYR A 126 -8.19 -7.92 14.88
CA TYR A 126 -9.27 -6.94 14.99
C TYR A 126 -10.63 -7.58 14.70
N LYS A 127 -10.76 -8.31 13.59
CA LYS A 127 -11.99 -9.04 13.23
C LYS A 127 -12.40 -10.04 14.31
N TYR A 128 -11.44 -10.79 14.85
CA TYR A 128 -11.68 -11.74 15.93
C TYR A 128 -12.16 -11.04 17.20
N LYS A 129 -11.49 -9.94 17.60
CA LYS A 129 -11.88 -9.14 18.76
C LYS A 129 -13.32 -8.65 18.62
N ASP A 130 -13.65 -8.05 17.48
CA ASP A 130 -14.96 -7.46 17.26
C ASP A 130 -16.08 -8.51 17.25
N ARG A 131 -15.80 -9.69 16.68
CA ARG A 131 -16.79 -10.76 16.61
C ARG A 131 -16.97 -11.53 17.93
N PHE A 132 -15.88 -11.88 18.61
CA PHE A 132 -15.92 -12.88 19.69
C PHE A 132 -15.58 -12.35 21.08
N VAL A 133 -14.84 -11.24 21.20
CA VAL A 133 -14.37 -10.77 22.51
C VAL A 133 -15.42 -9.88 23.17
N ARG A 134 -15.83 -10.25 24.40
CA ARG A 134 -16.82 -9.52 25.21
C ARG A 134 -16.32 -9.35 26.65
N GLY A 135 -16.78 -8.28 27.30
CA GLY A 135 -16.38 -7.93 28.67
C GLY A 135 -14.99 -7.29 28.79
N GLN A 136 -14.74 -6.58 29.89
CA GLN A 136 -13.55 -5.74 30.05
C GLN A 136 -12.24 -6.54 30.04
N HIS A 137 -12.13 -7.58 30.87
CA HIS A 137 -10.89 -8.36 31.02
C HIS A 137 -10.40 -8.99 29.71
N HIS A 138 -11.30 -9.62 28.94
CA HIS A 138 -10.94 -10.20 27.65
C HIS A 138 -10.59 -9.14 26.61
N ASN A 139 -11.26 -7.98 26.64
CA ASN A 139 -10.92 -6.84 25.77
C ASN A 139 -9.52 -6.31 26.05
N THR A 140 -9.14 -6.16 27.33
CA THR A 140 -7.80 -5.71 27.70
C THR A 140 -6.75 -6.70 27.20
N ARG A 141 -6.94 -8.01 27.42
CA ARG A 141 -6.02 -9.04 26.91
C ARG A 141 -5.89 -9.01 25.39
N ALA A 142 -7.02 -8.92 24.67
CA ALA A 142 -7.01 -8.84 23.21
C ALA A 142 -6.28 -7.59 22.71
N ARG A 143 -6.49 -6.43 23.36
CA ARG A 143 -5.77 -5.19 23.04
C ARG A 143 -4.27 -5.35 23.27
N THR A 144 -3.83 -5.97 24.36
CA THR A 144 -2.40 -6.23 24.61
C THR A 144 -1.78 -7.05 23.49
N ILE A 145 -2.46 -8.09 23.00
CA ILE A 145 -1.98 -8.91 21.87
C ILE A 145 -1.89 -8.07 20.59
N ILE A 146 -2.93 -7.27 20.30
CA ILE A 146 -2.96 -6.39 19.12
C ILE A 146 -1.82 -5.36 19.19
N THR A 147 -1.61 -4.72 20.34
CA THR A 147 -0.49 -3.80 20.56
C THR A 147 0.86 -4.47 20.35
N GLY A 148 1.00 -5.74 20.76
CA GLY A 148 2.21 -6.53 20.51
C GLY A 148 2.44 -6.85 19.03
N VAL A 149 1.38 -6.98 18.22
CA VAL A 149 1.52 -7.11 16.76
C VAL A 149 1.83 -5.74 16.13
N GLN A 150 1.20 -4.66 16.61
CA GLN A 150 1.48 -3.31 16.13
C GLN A 150 2.94 -2.93 16.35
N SER A 151 3.54 -3.24 17.51
CA SER A 151 4.96 -2.97 17.74
C SER A 151 5.89 -3.75 16.80
N LYS A 152 5.49 -4.94 16.33
CA LYS A 152 6.21 -5.68 15.29
C LYS A 152 6.09 -4.99 13.93
N VAL A 153 4.90 -4.52 13.56
CA VAL A 153 4.68 -3.69 12.35
C VAL A 153 5.60 -2.46 12.38
N ASP A 154 5.61 -1.72 13.49
CA ASP A 154 6.44 -0.52 13.64
C ASP A 154 7.94 -0.85 13.54
N ALA A 155 8.35 -1.99 14.11
CA ALA A 155 9.71 -2.48 13.99
C ALA A 155 10.07 -2.80 12.53
N ASP A 156 9.22 -3.53 11.80
CA ASP A 156 9.45 -3.91 10.41
C ASP A 156 9.51 -2.68 9.49
N VAL A 157 8.62 -1.69 9.70
CA VAL A 157 8.67 -0.39 8.99
C VAL A 157 10.03 0.29 9.18
N SER A 158 10.53 0.34 10.43
CA SER A 158 11.85 0.90 10.73
C SER A 158 13.00 0.11 10.08
N ARG A 159 12.94 -1.23 10.10
CA ARG A 159 13.95 -2.08 9.42
C ARG A 159 13.96 -1.81 7.92
N TYR A 160 12.77 -1.74 7.30
CA TYR A 160 12.62 -1.50 5.87
C TYR A 160 13.18 -0.13 5.48
N ARG A 161 12.79 0.92 6.18
CA ARG A 161 13.29 2.29 5.93
C ARG A 161 14.80 2.38 6.05
N THR A 162 15.38 1.69 7.04
CA THR A 162 16.84 1.64 7.23
C THR A 162 17.53 0.92 6.06
N ALA A 163 17.01 -0.24 5.66
CA ALA A 163 17.56 -1.00 4.53
C ALA A 163 17.41 -0.23 3.21
N GLN A 164 16.27 0.41 2.97
CA GLN A 164 16.01 1.22 1.79
C GLN A 164 16.94 2.44 1.74
N ALA A 165 17.15 3.14 2.86
CA ALA A 165 18.08 4.27 2.93
C ALA A 165 19.53 3.84 2.62
N ALA A 166 19.94 2.65 3.09
CA ALA A 166 21.24 2.06 2.77
C ALA A 166 21.35 1.71 1.27
N LEU A 167 20.29 1.17 0.65
CA LEU A 167 20.27 0.92 -0.79
C LEU A 167 20.37 2.24 -1.58
N VAL A 168 19.63 3.29 -1.19
CA VAL A 168 19.71 4.60 -1.85
C VAL A 168 21.12 5.17 -1.81
N SER A 169 21.81 5.11 -0.67
CA SER A 169 23.17 5.66 -0.54
C SER A 169 24.20 4.92 -1.40
N MET A 170 24.06 3.61 -1.54
CA MET A 170 24.98 2.78 -2.33
C MET A 170 24.66 2.77 -3.84
N ALA A 171 23.40 3.01 -4.22
CA ALA A 171 22.93 2.85 -5.61
C ALA A 171 23.71 3.73 -6.61
N ALA A 172 23.97 4.99 -6.23
CA ALA A 172 24.69 5.93 -7.09
C ALA A 172 26.15 5.52 -7.32
N ILE A 173 26.80 4.95 -6.29
CA ILE A 173 28.21 4.54 -6.34
C ILE A 173 28.37 3.24 -7.14
N LEU A 174 27.44 2.29 -6.95
CA LEU A 174 27.47 0.99 -7.62
C LEU A 174 26.82 1.00 -9.03
N GLY A 175 26.24 2.13 -9.45
CA GLY A 175 25.55 2.24 -10.74
C GLY A 175 24.30 1.35 -10.86
N LYS A 176 23.64 1.01 -9.74
CA LYS A 176 22.46 0.14 -9.75
C LYS A 176 21.21 0.97 -10.13
N SER A 177 20.53 0.55 -11.19
CA SER A 177 19.27 1.15 -11.65
C SER A 177 18.14 0.11 -11.67
N GLY A 178 16.89 0.57 -11.66
CA GLY A 178 15.69 -0.29 -11.80
C GLY A 178 15.21 -0.99 -10.52
N TRP A 179 16.08 -1.12 -9.50
CA TRP A 179 15.70 -1.69 -8.20
C TRP A 179 14.61 -0.87 -7.49
N GLN A 180 14.56 0.44 -7.75
CA GLN A 180 13.52 1.33 -7.24
C GLN A 180 12.14 0.97 -7.75
N ALA A 181 12.00 0.20 -8.83
CA ALA A 181 10.70 -0.26 -9.29
C ALA A 181 10.07 -1.25 -8.30
N ALA A 182 10.88 -2.04 -7.58
CA ALA A 182 10.42 -3.06 -6.65
C ALA A 182 10.44 -2.61 -5.17
N LEU A 183 11.35 -1.71 -4.81
CA LEU A 183 11.57 -1.27 -3.42
C LEU A 183 11.37 0.24 -3.29
N TRP A 184 10.11 0.65 -3.12
CA TRP A 184 9.72 2.06 -3.04
C TRP A 184 9.93 2.62 -1.61
N PRO A 185 10.09 3.94 -1.45
CA PRO A 185 10.01 4.57 -0.14
C PRO A 185 8.68 4.21 0.55
N LEU A 186 8.75 3.72 1.79
CA LEU A 186 7.58 3.30 2.56
C LEU A 186 7.03 4.46 3.40
N ASN A 187 5.92 5.05 2.97
CA ASN A 187 5.22 6.10 3.69
C ASN A 187 4.24 5.48 4.71
N ASP A 188 3.83 6.25 5.72
CA ASP A 188 2.92 5.73 6.76
C ASP A 188 1.56 5.31 6.18
N GLY A 189 1.06 6.00 5.15
CA GLY A 189 -0.18 5.63 4.43
C GLY A 189 -0.08 4.33 3.63
N ASP A 190 1.13 3.85 3.33
CA ASP A 190 1.33 2.57 2.66
C ASP A 190 1.20 1.38 3.62
N VAL A 191 1.32 1.61 4.93
CA VAL A 191 1.31 0.59 5.99
C VAL A 191 -0.12 0.21 6.35
N ARG A 192 -0.79 -0.44 5.41
CA ARG A 192 -2.22 -0.79 5.51
C ARG A 192 -2.49 -2.19 5.00
N HIS A 193 -3.52 -2.82 5.55
CA HIS A 193 -3.93 -4.16 5.15
C HIS A 193 -4.48 -4.19 3.71
N VAL A 194 -4.44 -5.35 3.05
CA VAL A 194 -4.95 -5.52 1.67
C VAL A 194 -6.45 -5.24 1.53
N THR A 195 -7.20 -5.18 2.63
CA THR A 195 -8.63 -4.81 2.67
C THR A 195 -8.90 -3.37 3.12
N GLU A 196 -7.86 -2.61 3.45
CA GLU A 196 -7.99 -1.19 3.85
C GLU A 196 -7.78 -0.29 2.61
N GLY A 197 -8.54 0.82 2.52
CA GLY A 197 -8.38 1.87 1.52
C GLY A 197 -7.63 3.07 2.10
N GLU A 198 -7.46 4.16 1.34
CA GLU A 198 -7.04 5.44 1.95
C GLU A 198 -8.22 6.06 2.71
N ASP A 199 -7.92 6.91 3.69
CA ASP A 199 -8.95 7.58 4.48
C ASP A 199 -9.87 8.41 3.55
N GLY A 200 -11.16 8.07 3.54
CA GLY A 200 -12.16 8.73 2.68
C GLY A 200 -12.32 8.13 1.28
N GLU A 201 -11.58 7.07 0.93
CA GLU A 201 -11.84 6.32 -0.30
C GLU A 201 -13.13 5.50 -0.17
N SER A 202 -14.04 5.67 -1.13
CA SER A 202 -15.15 4.75 -1.30
C SER A 202 -14.65 3.42 -1.87
N GLU A 203 -15.37 2.33 -1.58
CA GLU A 203 -15.08 0.99 -2.12
C GLU A 203 -14.90 0.97 -3.66
N GLY A 204 -15.52 1.92 -4.38
CA GLY A 204 -15.40 2.06 -5.83
C GLY A 204 -14.08 2.68 -6.32
N ARG A 205 -13.43 3.53 -5.51
CA ARG A 205 -12.15 4.19 -5.85
C ARG A 205 -10.94 3.62 -5.13
N ARG A 206 -11.18 2.63 -4.26
CA ARG A 206 -10.19 2.05 -3.39
C ARG A 206 -8.98 1.50 -4.15
N THR A 207 -7.79 1.97 -3.78
CA THR A 207 -6.52 1.50 -4.35
C THR A 207 -5.73 0.65 -3.34
N LEU A 208 -5.09 -0.42 -3.83
CA LEU A 208 -4.20 -1.22 -2.99
C LEU A 208 -2.87 -0.49 -2.78
N SER A 209 -2.35 -0.54 -1.55
CA SER A 209 -0.97 -0.11 -1.26
C SER A 209 0.03 -0.85 -2.16
N TRP A 210 1.11 -0.17 -2.56
CA TRP A 210 2.13 -0.74 -3.43
C TRP A 210 2.79 -1.98 -2.82
N ILE A 211 2.83 -2.08 -1.48
CA ILE A 211 3.37 -3.26 -0.79
C ILE A 211 2.59 -4.53 -1.17
N TRP A 212 1.34 -4.43 -1.65
CA TRP A 212 0.52 -5.57 -2.08
C TRP A 212 0.55 -5.82 -3.59
N LYS A 213 1.14 -4.91 -4.38
CA LYS A 213 1.25 -5.04 -5.83
C LYS A 213 2.45 -5.93 -6.15
N ALA A 214 2.24 -6.95 -6.97
CA ALA A 214 3.35 -7.71 -7.53
C ALA A 214 4.15 -6.76 -8.44
N CYS A 215 5.35 -6.37 -8.02
CA CYS A 215 6.34 -5.88 -8.98
C CYS A 215 6.74 -7.09 -9.82
N GLY A 216 6.71 -6.97 -11.15
CA GLY A 216 6.86 -8.07 -12.11
C GLY A 216 8.17 -8.89 -12.07
N ALA A 217 8.96 -8.77 -11.01
CA ALA A 217 9.95 -9.77 -10.66
C ALA A 217 9.22 -10.93 -9.97
N VAL A 218 9.07 -12.03 -10.69
CA VAL A 218 8.68 -13.33 -10.13
C VAL A 218 9.74 -13.69 -9.08
N VAL A 219 9.47 -13.34 -7.82
CA VAL A 219 10.23 -13.87 -6.69
C VAL A 219 9.62 -15.23 -6.44
N GLU A 220 10.31 -16.28 -6.87
CA GLU A 220 10.06 -17.62 -6.33
C GLU A 220 10.30 -17.53 -4.82
N CYS A 221 9.21 -17.44 -4.05
CA CYS A 221 9.25 -17.35 -2.60
C CYS A 221 9.23 -18.76 -2.03
N ASP A 222 10.17 -18.99 -1.14
CA ASP A 222 10.42 -20.22 -0.39
C ASP A 222 9.19 -20.70 0.43
N LYS A 223 9.17 -22.00 0.75
CA LYS A 223 8.01 -22.78 1.19
C LYS A 223 7.68 -22.67 2.69
N ASP A 224 7.50 -21.47 3.26
CA ASP A 224 6.97 -21.32 4.62
C ASP A 224 5.43 -21.17 4.61
N GLY A 225 4.77 -22.32 4.47
CA GLY A 225 3.42 -22.47 3.93
C GLY A 225 2.21 -22.22 4.84
N ARG A 226 2.23 -21.34 5.85
CA ARG A 226 0.99 -21.01 6.63
C ARG A 226 0.62 -19.53 6.70
N VAL A 227 1.56 -18.66 7.06
CA VAL A 227 1.32 -17.20 7.04
C VAL A 227 1.15 -16.73 5.59
N GLN A 228 1.91 -17.34 4.68
CA GLN A 228 1.80 -17.07 3.25
C GLN A 228 0.50 -17.60 2.63
N GLU A 229 -0.08 -18.69 3.16
CA GLU A 229 -1.37 -19.23 2.68
C GLU A 229 -2.52 -18.28 3.01
N HIS A 230 -2.63 -17.82 4.26
CA HIS A 230 -3.67 -16.85 4.64
C HIS A 230 -3.51 -15.51 3.90
N LEU A 231 -2.27 -15.08 3.69
CA LEU A 231 -1.96 -13.89 2.89
C LEU A 231 -2.40 -14.05 1.43
N GLN A 232 -2.05 -15.19 0.81
CA GLN A 232 -2.46 -15.53 -0.55
C GLN A 232 -3.98 -15.64 -0.66
N ASP A 233 -4.66 -16.20 0.33
CA ASP A 233 -6.11 -16.28 0.37
C ASP A 233 -6.77 -14.89 0.49
N SER A 234 -6.22 -13.99 1.31
CA SER A 234 -6.67 -12.60 1.37
C SER A 234 -6.51 -11.89 0.03
N LEU A 235 -5.36 -12.06 -0.63
CA LEU A 235 -5.10 -11.52 -1.97
C LEU A 235 -6.05 -12.12 -3.02
N ARG A 236 -6.27 -13.44 -3.01
CA ARG A 236 -7.22 -14.13 -3.91
C ARG A 236 -8.64 -13.62 -3.72
N ARG A 237 -9.09 -13.42 -2.47
CA ARG A 237 -10.41 -12.84 -2.18
C ARG A 237 -10.54 -11.43 -2.74
N GLU A 238 -9.55 -10.57 -2.53
CA GLU A 238 -9.58 -9.20 -3.05
C GLU A 238 -9.50 -9.18 -4.59
N TRP A 239 -8.73 -10.07 -5.20
CA TRP A 239 -8.70 -10.25 -6.65
C TRP A 239 -10.07 -10.69 -7.20
N CYS A 240 -10.71 -11.69 -6.58
CA CYS A 240 -12.06 -12.13 -6.97
C CYS A 240 -13.08 -10.98 -6.86
N LYS A 241 -13.01 -10.17 -5.80
CA LYS A 241 -13.87 -8.98 -5.65
C LYS A 241 -13.58 -7.91 -6.70
N ALA A 242 -12.31 -7.63 -6.99
CA ALA A 242 -11.92 -6.68 -8.03
C ALA A 242 -12.39 -7.16 -9.41
N ARG A 243 -12.21 -8.44 -9.72
CA ARG A 243 -12.69 -9.09 -10.94
C ARG A 243 -14.21 -9.01 -11.06
N ALA A 244 -14.95 -9.35 -10.00
CA ALA A 244 -16.41 -9.25 -9.99
C ALA A 244 -16.90 -7.81 -10.19
N ARG A 245 -16.21 -6.82 -9.61
CA ARG A 245 -16.51 -5.39 -9.83
C ARG A 245 -16.25 -4.99 -11.29
N ALA A 246 -15.14 -5.43 -11.87
CA ALA A 246 -14.84 -5.17 -13.28
C ALA A 246 -15.91 -5.77 -14.22
N TYR A 247 -16.35 -7.00 -13.97
CA TYR A 247 -17.45 -7.61 -14.73
C TYR A 247 -18.76 -6.86 -14.60
N ARG A 248 -19.17 -6.48 -13.37
CA ARG A 248 -20.38 -5.66 -13.19
C ARG A 248 -20.26 -4.31 -13.88
N TRP A 249 -19.11 -3.64 -13.77
CA TRP A 249 -18.90 -2.37 -14.45
C TRP A 249 -19.05 -2.51 -15.98
N TRP A 250 -18.53 -3.60 -16.54
CA TRP A 250 -18.72 -3.92 -17.96
C TRP A 250 -20.19 -4.17 -18.32
N GLU A 251 -20.96 -4.85 -17.47
CA GLU A 251 -22.42 -5.00 -17.65
C GLU A 251 -23.13 -3.65 -17.61
N GLU A 252 -22.79 -2.78 -16.64
CA GLU A 252 -23.34 -1.42 -16.52
C GLU A 252 -23.03 -0.57 -17.77
N CYS A 253 -21.83 -0.68 -18.33
CA CYS A 253 -21.48 -0.01 -19.58
C CYS A 253 -22.39 -0.45 -20.74
N LYS A 254 -22.64 -1.77 -20.87
CA LYS A 254 -23.56 -2.30 -21.89
C LYS A 254 -25.01 -1.89 -21.66
N LEU A 255 -25.46 -1.87 -20.40
CA LEU A 255 -26.79 -1.41 -20.03
C LEU A 255 -26.95 0.08 -20.37
N LEU A 256 -25.95 0.90 -20.08
CA LEU A 256 -25.96 2.33 -20.38
C LEU A 256 -26.11 2.59 -21.88
N GLU A 257 -25.39 1.85 -22.75
CA GLU A 257 -25.57 1.96 -24.21
C GLU A 257 -27.01 1.67 -24.63
N GLU A 258 -27.58 0.59 -24.10
CA GLU A 258 -28.96 0.19 -24.40
C GLU A 258 -29.99 1.18 -23.84
N GLU A 259 -29.78 1.72 -22.65
CA GLU A 259 -30.62 2.76 -22.05
C GLU A 259 -30.59 4.04 -22.88
N MET A 260 -29.41 4.50 -23.30
CA MET A 260 -29.27 5.67 -24.17
C MET A 260 -30.03 5.47 -25.47
N ARG A 261 -29.87 4.31 -26.12
CA ARG A 261 -30.61 3.96 -27.34
C ARG A 261 -32.12 3.99 -27.12
N ARG A 262 -32.60 3.40 -26.02
CA ARG A 262 -34.03 3.36 -25.66
C ARG A 262 -34.60 4.73 -25.35
N VAL A 263 -33.86 5.61 -24.67
CA VAL A 263 -34.31 6.97 -24.37
C VAL A 263 -34.49 7.79 -25.65
N LEU A 264 -33.54 7.71 -26.59
CA LEU A 264 -33.69 8.37 -27.90
C LEU A 264 -34.92 7.84 -28.64
N ALA A 265 -35.08 6.52 -28.73
CA ALA A 265 -36.23 5.89 -29.37
C ALA A 265 -37.56 6.28 -28.69
N PHE A 266 -37.59 6.36 -27.36
CA PHE A 266 -38.77 6.77 -26.59
C PHE A 266 -39.20 8.19 -26.91
N HIS A 267 -38.25 9.14 -27.00
CA HIS A 267 -38.58 10.52 -27.34
C HIS A 267 -39.18 10.65 -28.75
N VAL A 268 -38.62 9.93 -29.72
CA VAL A 268 -39.16 9.88 -31.09
C VAL A 268 -40.56 9.26 -31.10
N TRP A 269 -40.74 8.11 -30.45
CA TRP A 269 -42.03 7.43 -30.36
C TRP A 269 -43.08 8.29 -29.66
N MET A 270 -42.74 8.96 -28.54
CA MET A 270 -43.65 9.86 -27.85
C MET A 270 -44.03 11.08 -28.70
N ALA A 271 -43.10 11.64 -29.47
CA ALA A 271 -43.40 12.72 -30.40
C ALA A 271 -44.39 12.27 -31.49
N GLN A 272 -44.20 11.07 -32.05
CA GLN A 272 -45.13 10.45 -32.99
C GLN A 272 -46.50 10.19 -32.36
N ARG A 273 -46.53 9.72 -31.10
CA ARG A 273 -47.78 9.50 -30.36
C ARG A 273 -48.56 10.80 -30.17
N TRP A 274 -47.90 11.91 -29.83
CA TRP A 274 -48.55 13.22 -29.76
C TRP A 274 -49.06 13.69 -31.12
N ARG A 275 -48.29 13.52 -32.19
CA ARG A 275 -48.72 13.82 -33.57
C ARG A 275 -49.90 12.95 -34.02
N GLY A 276 -49.99 11.70 -33.55
CA GLY A 276 -51.12 10.81 -33.83
C GLY A 276 -52.42 11.19 -33.10
N LEU A 277 -52.39 12.17 -32.20
CA LEU A 277 -53.59 12.74 -31.56
C LEU A 277 -54.16 13.93 -32.33
N LEU A 278 -53.46 14.43 -33.36
CA LEU A 278 -53.93 15.51 -34.21
C LEU A 278 -55.22 15.10 -34.92
N ASP A 279 -56.12 16.06 -35.07
CA ASP A 279 -57.38 15.93 -35.81
C ASP A 279 -58.32 14.82 -35.32
N ARG A 280 -58.10 14.33 -34.08
CA ARG A 280 -59.08 13.47 -33.42
C ARG A 280 -60.31 14.29 -33.07
N GLN A 281 -61.46 13.89 -33.59
CA GLN A 281 -62.78 14.45 -33.26
C GLN A 281 -63.23 14.08 -31.84
N VAL A 282 -62.48 14.51 -30.82
CA VAL A 282 -62.85 14.37 -29.41
C VAL A 282 -63.70 15.56 -28.95
N PHE A 283 -63.56 16.71 -29.62
CA PHE A 283 -64.22 17.96 -29.26
C PHE A 283 -65.09 18.46 -30.41
N THR A 284 -66.32 18.86 -30.09
CA THR A 284 -67.32 19.32 -31.06
C THR A 284 -67.10 20.77 -31.51
N SER A 285 -66.29 21.54 -30.77
CA SER A 285 -66.04 22.98 -31.02
C SER A 285 -64.72 23.21 -31.79
N PRO A 286 -64.73 23.96 -32.91
CA PRO A 286 -63.54 24.24 -33.72
C PRO A 286 -62.38 24.88 -32.97
N GLY A 287 -62.66 25.85 -32.09
CA GLY A 287 -61.61 26.54 -31.32
C GLY A 287 -60.92 25.63 -30.28
N TYR A 288 -61.65 24.65 -29.73
CA TYR A 288 -61.06 23.65 -28.85
C TYR A 288 -60.19 22.65 -29.62
N MET A 289 -60.56 22.30 -30.85
CA MET A 289 -59.72 21.45 -31.72
C MET A 289 -58.41 22.16 -32.08
N GLU A 290 -58.46 23.45 -32.42
CA GLU A 290 -57.26 24.25 -32.70
C GLU A 290 -56.30 24.29 -31.50
N GLY A 291 -56.82 24.58 -30.30
CA GLY A 291 -56.02 24.58 -29.07
C GLY A 291 -55.43 23.21 -28.72
N ALA A 292 -56.20 22.13 -28.90
CA ALA A 292 -55.74 20.76 -28.68
C ALA A 292 -54.63 20.36 -29.68
N ASN A 293 -54.79 20.71 -30.95
CA ASN A 293 -53.79 20.47 -31.99
C ASN A 293 -52.50 21.26 -31.71
N ALA A 294 -52.61 22.55 -31.37
CA ALA A 294 -51.46 23.38 -31.00
C ALA A 294 -50.72 22.82 -29.78
N TYR A 295 -51.43 22.33 -28.77
CA TYR A 295 -50.83 21.68 -27.61
C TYR A 295 -50.12 20.38 -27.97
N ALA A 296 -50.73 19.52 -28.79
CA ALA A 296 -50.13 18.28 -29.26
C ALA A 296 -48.85 18.54 -30.08
N HIS A 297 -48.85 19.55 -30.95
CA HIS A 297 -47.64 19.99 -31.67
C HIS A 297 -46.54 20.44 -30.72
N ARG A 298 -46.86 21.30 -29.74
CA ARG A 298 -45.90 21.76 -28.73
C ARG A 298 -45.31 20.60 -27.93
N GLN A 299 -46.13 19.62 -27.52
CA GLN A 299 -45.64 18.44 -26.79
C GLN A 299 -44.74 17.56 -27.65
N ALA A 300 -45.08 17.39 -28.94
CA ALA A 300 -44.22 16.65 -29.87
C ALA A 300 -42.87 17.34 -30.05
N GLU A 301 -42.85 18.67 -30.20
CA GLU A 301 -41.63 19.46 -30.34
C GLU A 301 -40.74 19.37 -29.10
N ILE A 302 -41.30 19.52 -27.89
CA ILE A 302 -40.55 19.33 -26.63
C ILE A 302 -39.87 17.96 -26.57
N ARG A 303 -40.55 16.90 -27.01
CA ARG A 303 -39.96 15.55 -27.04
C ARG A 303 -38.80 15.44 -28.02
N LEU A 304 -38.90 16.08 -29.19
CA LEU A 304 -37.80 16.13 -30.17
C LEU A 304 -36.62 16.99 -29.68
N GLU A 305 -36.88 18.09 -28.97
CA GLU A 305 -35.82 18.87 -28.33
C GLU A 305 -35.07 18.05 -27.27
N MET A 306 -35.80 17.28 -26.44
CA MET A 306 -35.19 16.38 -25.47
C MET A 306 -34.31 15.30 -26.15
N HIS A 307 -34.78 14.72 -27.25
CA HIS A 307 -33.98 13.80 -28.07
C HIS A 307 -32.66 14.46 -28.53
N ASN A 308 -32.72 15.67 -29.06
CA ASN A 308 -31.54 16.37 -29.57
C ASN A 308 -30.57 16.74 -28.43
N LYS A 309 -31.09 17.15 -27.26
CA LYS A 309 -30.28 17.40 -26.06
C LYS A 309 -29.57 16.13 -25.59
N CYS A 310 -30.27 15.01 -25.52
CA CYS A 310 -29.68 13.71 -25.16
C CYS A 310 -28.59 13.31 -26.17
N THR A 311 -28.88 13.38 -27.47
CA THR A 311 -27.92 13.05 -28.54
C THR A 311 -26.65 13.88 -28.43
N PHE A 312 -26.79 15.19 -28.20
CA PHE A 312 -25.65 16.08 -28.03
C PHE A 312 -24.86 15.78 -26.76
N ALA A 313 -25.53 15.55 -25.63
CA ALA A 313 -24.87 15.22 -24.35
C ALA A 313 -24.09 13.89 -24.43
N TRP A 314 -24.58 12.96 -25.25
CA TRP A 314 -24.07 11.59 -25.35
C TRP A 314 -23.06 11.36 -26.48
N ARG A 315 -22.76 12.38 -27.28
CA ARG A 315 -21.94 12.26 -28.50
C ARG A 315 -20.55 11.64 -28.29
N HIS A 316 -19.95 11.79 -27.11
CA HIS A 316 -18.61 11.26 -26.81
C HIS A 316 -18.62 9.91 -26.10
N VAL A 317 -19.79 9.42 -25.66
CA VAL A 317 -19.86 8.20 -24.82
C VAL A 317 -19.26 6.98 -25.54
N GLN A 318 -19.46 6.87 -26.85
CA GLN A 318 -18.87 5.81 -27.67
C GLN A 318 -17.33 5.85 -27.70
N GLU A 319 -16.72 7.04 -27.66
CA GLU A 319 -15.26 7.18 -27.57
C GLU A 319 -14.75 6.59 -26.24
N TRP A 320 -15.43 6.87 -25.13
CA TRP A 320 -15.07 6.33 -23.80
C TRP A 320 -15.26 4.81 -23.71
N LEU A 321 -16.28 4.26 -24.35
CA LEU A 321 -16.54 2.82 -24.37
C LEU A 321 -15.54 2.07 -25.25
N SER A 322 -15.10 2.66 -26.37
CA SER A 322 -14.09 2.07 -27.25
C SER A 322 -12.71 1.89 -26.57
N LEU A 323 -12.38 2.76 -25.59
CA LEU A 323 -11.16 2.61 -24.79
C LEU A 323 -11.18 1.34 -23.94
N GLN A 324 -12.38 0.87 -23.54
CA GLN A 324 -12.55 -0.32 -22.73
C GLN A 324 -12.37 -1.62 -23.53
N ASP A 325 -12.81 -1.64 -24.79
CA ASP A 325 -12.68 -2.81 -25.68
C ASP A 325 -11.24 -3.08 -26.15
N SER A 326 -10.33 -2.11 -25.98
CA SER A 326 -8.90 -2.29 -26.25
C SER A 326 -8.16 -3.09 -25.17
N ALA A 327 -8.77 -3.28 -24.00
CA ALA A 327 -8.25 -4.18 -22.97
C ALA A 327 -8.57 -5.63 -23.36
N PRO A 328 -7.58 -6.55 -23.36
CA PRO A 328 -7.84 -7.94 -23.69
C PRO A 328 -8.96 -8.49 -22.79
N PRO A 329 -9.92 -9.26 -23.34
CA PRO A 329 -10.94 -9.90 -22.53
C PRO A 329 -10.23 -10.72 -21.45
N PHE A 330 -10.67 -10.59 -20.20
CA PHE A 330 -10.16 -11.42 -19.11
C PHE A 330 -10.41 -12.88 -19.49
N THR A 331 -9.36 -13.57 -19.96
CA THR A 331 -9.44 -14.98 -20.33
C THR A 331 -9.87 -15.77 -19.09
N GLN A 332 -10.91 -16.58 -19.27
CA GLN A 332 -11.36 -17.53 -18.26
C GLN A 332 -10.42 -18.73 -18.31
N ASP A 333 -9.30 -18.63 -17.60
CA ASP A 333 -8.50 -19.80 -17.20
C ASP A 333 -8.50 -19.93 -15.68
#